data_AF-A0A496DV43-F1
#
_entry.id   AF-A0A496DV43-F1
#
_cell.length_a   1.000
_cell.length_b   1.000
_cell.length_c   1.000
_cell.angle_alpha   90.00
_cell.angle_beta   90.00
_cell.angle_gamma   90.00
#
_symmetry.space_group_name_H-M   'P 1'
#
loop_
_entity.id
_entity.type
_entity.pdbx_description
1 polymer ?
#
loop_
_entity_poly.entity_id
_entity_poly.type
_entity_poly.pdbx_seq_one_letter_code
_entity_poly.pdbx_strand_id
1 'polypeptide(L)' 'MAKKDNTVKSFILRVDADMMEAIEAWAADEFRSTNGQIQYILDQALRKAGRLKKKRLPRPQNDDKS' A
#
# COMPACT_ATOMS: atom_id res chain seq x y z
N MET A 1 -10.48 0.16 -24.91
CA MET A 1 -10.13 -0.53 -23.64
C MET A 1 -9.44 0.50 -22.74
N ALA A 2 -10.08 0.91 -21.64
CA ALA A 2 -9.52 1.93 -20.76
C ALA A 2 -8.27 1.40 -20.04
N LYS A 3 -7.13 2.08 -20.21
CA LYS A 3 -5.89 1.76 -19.47
C LYS A 3 -6.14 2.10 -18.00
N LYS A 4 -6.07 1.09 -17.13
CA LYS A 4 -6.09 1.28 -15.69
C LYS A 4 -4.69 1.75 -15.29
N ASP A 5 -4.54 3.03 -14.95
CA ASP A 5 -3.27 3.56 -14.49
C ASP A 5 -2.77 2.75 -13.29
N ASN A 6 -1.59 2.15 -13.45
CA ASN A 6 -0.92 1.41 -12.39
C ASN A 6 -0.51 2.41 -11.29
N THR A 7 -1.38 2.59 -10.30
CA THR A 7 -1.24 3.61 -9.23
C THR A 7 -0.29 3.17 -8.11
N VAL A 8 0.43 2.06 -8.30
CA VAL A 8 1.45 1.60 -7.35
C VAL A 8 2.67 2.51 -7.46
N LYS A 9 3.02 3.19 -6.36
CA LYS A 9 4.21 4.02 -6.26
C LYS A 9 5.31 3.25 -5.54
N SER A 10 6.43 3.04 -6.20
CA SER A 10 7.64 2.46 -5.59
C SER A 10 8.39 3.52 -4.79
N PHE A 11 8.85 3.16 -3.59
CA PHE A 11 9.68 4.02 -2.74
C PHE A 11 10.73 3.18 -2.02
N ILE A 12 11.82 3.82 -1.60
CA ILE A 12 12.87 3.18 -0.80
C ILE A 12 12.47 3.25 0.67
N LEU A 13 12.34 2.10 1.32
CA LEU A 13 12.12 1.99 2.76
C LEU A 13 13.45 1.71 3.45
N ARG A 14 13.76 2.44 4.52
CA ARG A 14 14.91 2.17 5.39
C ARG A 14 14.40 1.55 6.68
N VAL A 15 14.88 0.35 6.99
CA VAL A 15 14.61 -0.40 8.22
C VAL A 15 15.93 -1.05 8.66
N ASP A 16 16.08 -1.30 9.96
CA ASP A 16 17.18 -2.12 10.48
C ASP A 16 17.00 -3.60 10.11
N ALA A 17 18.09 -4.37 10.22
CA ALA A 17 18.12 -5.77 9.81
C ALA A 17 17.20 -6.65 10.66
N ASP A 18 17.20 -6.44 11.98
CA ASP A 18 16.40 -7.22 12.93
C ASP A 18 14.90 -7.03 12.66
N MET A 19 14.46 -5.80 12.37
CA MET A 19 13.10 -5.52 11.96
C MET A 19 12.74 -6.21 10.64
N MET A 20 13.66 -6.23 9.66
CA MET A 20 13.41 -6.89 8.38
C MET A 20 13.23 -8.40 8.56
N GLU A 21 14.10 -9.05 9.34
CA GLU A 21 14.03 -10.48 9.65
C GLU A 21 12.72 -10.85 10.35
N ALA A 22 12.30 -10.04 11.34
CA ALA A 22 11.04 -10.25 12.04
C ALA A 22 9.82 -10.15 11.09
N ILE A 23 9.84 -9.22 10.13
CA ILE A 23 8.76 -9.07 9.14
C ILE A 23 8.76 -10.27 8.16
N GLU A 24 9.93 -10.75 7.75
CA GLU A 24 10.05 -11.92 6.87
C GLU A 24 9.52 -13.20 7.52
N ALA A 25 9.89 -13.44 8.79
CA ALA A 25 9.37 -14.55 9.56
C ALA A 25 7.84 -14.48 9.70
N TRP A 26 7.30 -13.32 10.07
CA TRP A 26 5.85 -13.14 10.18
C TRP A 26 5.12 -13.31 8.85
N ALA A 27 5.71 -12.83 7.75
CA ALA A 27 5.16 -13.05 6.42
C ALA A 27 5.12 -14.55 6.06
N ALA A 28 6.17 -15.30 6.40
CA ALA A 28 6.25 -16.74 6.18
C ALA A 28 5.19 -17.50 6.97
N ASP A 29 4.99 -17.15 8.25
CA ASP A 29 3.98 -17.74 9.13
C ASP A 29 2.55 -17.54 8.60
N GLU A 30 2.28 -16.41 7.94
CA GLU A 30 0.97 -16.10 7.33
C GLU A 30 0.88 -16.50 5.84
N PHE A 31 1.85 -17.24 5.31
CA PHE A 31 1.95 -17.62 3.89
C PHE A 31 1.81 -16.42 2.93
N ARG A 32 2.43 -15.30 3.30
CA ARG A 32 2.40 -14.05 2.55
C ARG A 32 3.80 -13.67 2.06
N SER A 33 3.87 -12.87 0.99
CA SER A 33 5.13 -12.20 0.63
C SER A 33 5.45 -11.08 1.62
N THR A 34 6.73 -10.81 1.82
CA THR A 34 7.21 -9.71 2.67
C THR A 34 6.60 -8.36 2.27
N ASN A 35 6.54 -8.06 0.97
CA ASN A 35 5.89 -6.85 0.47
C ASN A 35 4.39 -6.81 0.80
N GLY A 36 3.70 -7.95 0.68
CA GLY A 36 2.29 -8.06 1.06
C GLY A 36 2.08 -7.85 2.57
N GLN A 37 3.03 -8.29 3.39
CA GLN A 37 2.96 -8.12 4.84
C GLN A 37 3.18 -6.66 5.24
N ILE A 38 4.19 -6.01 4.67
CA ILE A 38 4.43 -4.57 4.87
C ILE A 38 3.19 -3.75 4.47
N GLN A 39 2.58 -4.05 3.32
CA GLN A 39 1.35 -3.37 2.89
C GLN A 39 0.20 -3.57 3.88
N TYR A 40 0.04 -4.76 4.42
CA TYR A 40 -1.00 -5.07 5.40
C TYR A 40 -0.78 -4.31 6.71
N ILE A 41 0.43 -4.34 7.25
CA ILE A 41 0.80 -3.61 8.47
C ILE A 41 0.50 -2.12 8.30
N LEU A 42 0.90 -1.52 7.17
CA LEU A 42 0.65 -0.11 6.87
C LEU A 42 -0.85 0.21 6.74
N ASP A 43 -1.62 -0.62 6.04
CA ASP A 43 -3.08 -0.44 5.92
C ASP A 43 -3.76 -0.52 7.29
N GLN A 44 -3.40 -1.51 8.11
CA GLN A 44 -3.91 -1.66 9.47
C GLN A 44 -3.53 -0.46 10.35
N ALA A 45 -2.28 -0.01 10.31
CA ALA A 45 -1.81 1.14 11.07
C ALA A 45 -2.55 2.42 10.67
N LEU A 46 -2.74 2.66 9.36
CA LEU A 46 -3.48 3.82 8.86
C LEU A 46 -4.96 3.78 9.25
N ARG A 47 -5.60 2.61 9.24
CA ARG A 47 -6.98 2.44 9.71
C ARG A 47 -7.12 2.71 11.20
N LYS A 48 -6.25 2.09 12.00
CA LYS A 48 -6.21 2.29 13.47
C LYS A 48 -5.97 3.75 13.84
N ALA A 49 -5.11 4.44 13.08
CA ALA A 49 -4.84 5.86 13.26
C ALA A 49 -5.91 6.80 12.65
N GLY A 50 -6.96 6.26 12.01
CA GLY A 50 -8.01 7.05 11.33
C GLY A 50 -7.49 7.88 10.14
N ARG A 51 -6.31 7.54 9.60
CA ARG A 51 -5.62 8.32 8.55
C ARG A 51 -5.84 7.80 7.14
N LEU A 52 -6.51 6.67 7.01
CA LEU A 52 -6.94 6.20 5.71
C LEU A 52 -8.08 7.09 5.20
N LYS A 53 -7.78 8.03 4.29
CA LYS A 53 -8.81 8.84 3.64
C LYS A 53 -9.79 7.90 2.97
N LYS A 54 -11.09 7.99 3.30
CA LYS A 54 -12.16 7.33 2.54
C LYS A 54 -11.91 7.62 1.06
N LYS A 55 -11.79 6.56 0.27
CA LYS A 55 -11.50 6.62 -1.18
C LYS A 55 -12.45 7.66 -1.77
N ARG A 56 -11.96 8.87 -2.06
CA ARG A 56 -12.70 9.79 -2.92
C ARG A 56 -12.78 9.03 -4.23
N LEU A 57 -13.99 8.61 -4.60
CA LEU A 57 -14.27 8.10 -5.93
C LEU A 57 -13.53 9.02 -6.92
N PRO A 58 -12.81 8.47 -7.91
CA PRO A 58 -12.15 9.32 -8.89
C PRO A 58 -13.21 10.27 -9.42
N ARG A 59 -12.99 11.59 -9.22
CA ARG A 59 -13.85 12.59 -9.86
C ARG A 59 -13.79 12.26 -11.35
N PRO A 60 -14.93 12.12 -12.05
CA PRO A 60 -14.88 12.01 -13.50
C PRO A 60 -14.09 13.22 -13.98
N GLN A 61 -12.99 12.95 -14.68
CA GLN A 61 -12.22 13.95 -15.38
C GLN A 61 -13.16 14.44 -16.48
N ASN A 62 -13.92 15.51 -16.18
CA ASN A 62 -14.58 16.29 -17.21
C ASN A 62 -13.45 17.00 -17.96
N ASP A 63 -12.96 16.34 -19.01
CA ASP A 63 -12.20 17.00 -20.06
C ASP A 63 -13.21 17.85 -20.86
N ASP A 64 -13.60 18.99 -20.26
CA ASP A 64 -14.29 20.06 -20.95
C ASP A 64 -13.25 20.86 -21.76
N LYS A 65 -13.21 20.53 -23.05
CA LYS A 65 -12.88 21.32 -24.24
C LYS A 65 -11.94 22.54 -24.11
N SER A 66 -10.93 22.57 -24.98
CA SER A 66 -10.77 23.59 -26.04
C SER A 66 -9.93 23.03 -27.18
#